data_AF-X1DRG4-F1
#
_entry.id   AF-X1DRG4-F1
#
_cell.length_a   1.000
_cell.length_b   1.000
_cell.length_c   1.000
_cell.angle_alpha   90.00
_cell.angle_beta   90.00
_cell.angle_gamma   90.00
#
_symmetry.space_group_name_H-M   'P 1'
#
loop_
_entity.id
_entity.type
_entity.pdbx_description
1 polymer ?
#
loop_
_entity_poly.entity_id
_entity_poly.type
_entity_poly.pdbx_seq_one_letter_code
_entity_poly.pdbx_strand_id
1 'polypeptide(L)'
;LFTKVFWKLREAKTRFVINYGGANSSKSWSQAQHELIELISNKGDILVLRKIGAELFNSVYFQIMTIIKEWDLSEEFICLFSGSKREIYHKPTGNRFVFAGLDDPAKLKS
;
A
#
# COMPACT_ATOMS: atom_id res chain seq x y z
N LEU A 1 14.45 -7.53 -7.13
CA LEU A 1 13.89 -6.49 -6.23
C LEU A 1 12.98 -5.52 -6.98
N PHE A 2 13.48 -4.71 -7.93
CA PHE A 2 12.68 -3.69 -8.63
C PHE A 2 12.58 -3.93 -10.14
N THR A 3 11.42 -3.64 -10.72
CA THR A 3 11.14 -3.80 -12.16
C THR A 3 11.27 -2.48 -12.92
N LYS A 4 11.25 -2.52 -14.26
CA LYS A 4 11.13 -1.31 -15.09
C LYS A 4 9.88 -0.48 -14.74
N VAL A 5 8.77 -1.13 -14.34
CA VAL A 5 7.54 -0.44 -13.93
C VAL A 5 7.78 0.35 -12.65
N PHE A 6 8.49 -0.23 -11.67
CA PHE A 6 8.84 0.46 -10.43
C PHE A 6 9.62 1.76 -10.69
N TRP A 7 10.65 1.72 -11.54
CA TRP A 7 11.45 2.90 -11.84
C TRP A 7 10.63 4.00 -12.54
N LYS A 8 9.73 3.62 -13.46
CA LYS A 8 8.78 4.55 -14.07
C LYS A 8 7.86 5.22 -13.04
N LEU A 9 7.41 4.50 -12.01
CA LEU A 9 6.62 5.07 -10.92
C LEU A 9 7.44 6.10 -10.12
N ARG A 10 8.71 5.80 -9.80
CA ARG A 10 9.60 6.73 -9.08
C ARG A 10 9.91 8.00 -9.86
N GLU A 11 9.95 7.94 -11.18
CA GLU A 11 10.20 9.08 -12.06
C GLU A 11 8.98 9.98 -12.25
N ALA A 12 7.77 9.46 -12.01
CA ALA A 12 6.54 10.21 -12.18
C ALA A 12 6.42 11.34 -11.13
N LYS A 13 6.35 12.59 -11.60
CA LYS A 13 6.20 13.79 -10.76
C LYS A 13 4.84 14.47 -10.93
N THR A 14 3.83 13.71 -11.33
CA THR A 14 2.48 14.21 -11.60
C THR A 14 1.56 13.90 -10.43
N ARG A 15 0.50 14.71 -10.26
CA ARG A 15 -0.52 14.48 -9.23
C ARG A 15 -1.23 13.14 -9.38
N PHE A 16 -1.43 12.70 -10.63
CA PHE A 16 -2.12 11.46 -10.94
C PHE A 16 -1.20 10.55 -11.75
N VAL A 17 -1.12 9.29 -11.33
CA VAL A 17 -0.37 8.23 -12.00
C VAL A 17 -1.30 7.04 -12.21
N ILE A 18 -1.50 6.63 -13.47
CA ILE A 18 -2.36 5.50 -13.81
C ILE A 18 -1.47 4.35 -14.29
N ASN A 19 -1.35 3.32 -13.47
CA ASN A 19 -0.56 2.12 -13.76
C ASN A 19 -1.45 0.99 -14.28
N TYR A 20 -1.57 0.84 -15.60
CA TYR A 20 -2.45 -0.13 -16.27
C TYR A 20 -1.66 -1.08 -17.18
N GLY A 21 -2.24 -2.26 -17.46
CA GLY A 21 -1.62 -3.29 -18.31
C GLY A 21 -2.14 -4.70 -18.04
N GLY A 22 -1.70 -5.68 -18.83
CA GLY A 22 -2.17 -7.08 -18.76
C GLY A 22 -1.83 -7.82 -17.46
N ALA A 23 -2.39 -9.01 -17.27
CA ALA A 23 -2.03 -9.87 -16.15
C ALA A 23 -0.51 -10.16 -16.13
N ASN A 24 0.03 -10.42 -14.94
CA ASN A 24 1.45 -10.75 -14.73
C ASN A 24 2.49 -9.69 -15.15
N SER A 25 2.07 -8.45 -15.43
CA SER A 25 2.99 -7.36 -15.80
C SER A 25 3.62 -6.63 -14.60
N SER A 26 3.69 -7.29 -13.43
CA SER A 26 4.29 -6.81 -12.17
C SER A 26 3.77 -5.48 -11.58
N LYS A 27 2.63 -4.96 -12.07
CA LYS A 27 2.08 -3.64 -11.67
C LYS A 27 1.82 -3.54 -10.18
N SER A 28 1.00 -4.43 -9.64
CA SER A 28 0.58 -4.39 -8.24
C SER A 28 1.76 -4.50 -7.30
N TRP A 29 2.70 -5.40 -7.60
CA TRP A 29 3.91 -5.57 -6.81
C TRP A 29 4.79 -4.33 -6.83
N SER A 30 5.07 -3.78 -8.03
CA SER A 30 5.87 -2.57 -8.16
C SER A 30 5.21 -1.34 -7.54
N GLN A 31 3.87 -1.24 -7.58
CA GLN A 31 3.13 -0.20 -6.88
C GLN A 31 3.28 -0.35 -5.36
N ALA A 32 3.04 -1.55 -4.81
CA ALA A 32 3.15 -1.78 -3.37
C ALA A 32 4.56 -1.47 -2.84
N GLN A 33 5.61 -1.84 -3.59
CA GLN A 33 6.99 -1.48 -3.27
C GLN A 33 7.22 0.04 -3.29
N HIS A 34 6.69 0.72 -4.31
CA HIS A 34 6.79 2.18 -4.44
C HIS A 34 6.14 2.87 -3.24
N GLU A 35 4.90 2.53 -2.92
CA GLU A 35 4.18 3.14 -1.80
C GLU A 35 4.85 2.86 -0.45
N LEU A 36 5.40 1.65 -0.25
CA LEU A 36 6.12 1.33 0.99
C LEU A 36 7.33 2.25 1.17
N ILE A 37 8.08 2.52 0.10
CA ILE A 37 9.21 3.45 0.14
C ILE A 37 8.72 4.88 0.44
N GLU A 38 7.60 5.31 -0.14
CA GLU A 38 7.05 6.64 0.13
C GLU A 38 6.62 6.79 1.60
N LEU A 39 6.00 5.76 2.19
CA LEU A 39 5.59 5.74 3.59
C LEU A 39 6.79 5.89 4.54
N ILE A 40 7.83 5.09 4.34
CA ILE A 40 9.06 5.11 5.17
C ILE A 40 9.89 6.37 4.94
N SER A 41 9.77 7.01 3.77
CA SER A 41 10.41 8.30 3.45
C SER A 41 9.70 9.50 4.09
N ASN A 42 8.77 9.25 5.01
CA ASN A 42 8.01 10.24 5.75
C ASN A 42 7.16 11.21 4.90
N LYS A 43 6.48 10.69 3.87
CA LYS A 43 5.61 11.51 3.00
C LYS A 43 4.15 11.61 3.47
N GLY A 44 3.82 11.01 4.62
CA GLY A 44 2.49 11.01 5.22
C GLY A 44 1.77 9.67 5.08
N ASP A 45 0.52 9.65 5.52
CA ASP A 45 -0.36 8.49 5.45
C ASP A 45 -0.76 8.14 4.02
N ILE A 46 -0.91 6.84 3.73
CA ILE A 46 -1.30 6.32 2.42
C ILE A 46 -2.65 5.62 2.53
N LEU A 47 -3.64 6.14 1.80
CA LEU A 47 -4.98 5.54 1.72
C LEU A 47 -5.05 4.54 0.56
N VAL A 48 -5.35 3.28 0.88
CA VAL A 48 -5.52 2.19 -0.08
C VAL A 48 -7.00 1.87 -0.23
N LEU A 49 -7.54 2.07 -1.44
CA LEU A 49 -8.95 1.87 -1.74
C LEU A 49 -9.17 0.70 -2.69
N ARG A 50 -10.26 -0.06 -2.45
CA ARG A 50 -10.83 -1.04 -3.40
C ARG A 50 -12.34 -0.91 -3.44
N LYS A 51 -12.95 -1.43 -4.51
CA LYS A 51 -14.41 -1.50 -4.64
C LYS A 51 -15.06 -2.23 -3.47
N ILE A 52 -14.51 -3.37 -3.07
CA ILE A 52 -15.03 -4.22 -1.99
C ILE A 52 -13.97 -4.36 -0.91
N GLY A 53 -14.29 -3.95 0.31
CA GLY A 53 -13.35 -3.94 1.43
C GLY A 53 -12.92 -5.32 1.89
N ALA A 54 -13.76 -6.35 1.69
CA ALA A 54 -13.45 -7.73 2.05
C ALA A 54 -12.26 -8.31 1.26
N GLU A 55 -11.98 -7.78 0.07
CA GLU A 55 -10.89 -8.25 -0.79
C GLU A 55 -9.52 -7.65 -0.43
N LEU A 56 -9.48 -6.65 0.44
CA LEU A 56 -8.24 -5.92 0.76
C LEU A 56 -7.21 -6.81 1.45
N PHE A 57 -7.64 -7.71 2.35
CA PHE A 57 -6.76 -8.57 3.14
C PHE A 57 -5.90 -9.46 2.24
N ASN A 58 -6.56 -10.28 1.41
CA ASN A 58 -5.91 -11.24 0.51
C ASN A 58 -5.25 -10.58 -0.72
N SER A 59 -5.39 -9.25 -0.88
CA SER A 59 -4.78 -8.53 -2.00
C SER A 59 -3.66 -7.60 -1.52
N VAL A 60 -3.93 -6.30 -1.45
CA VAL A 60 -2.90 -5.27 -1.27
C VAL A 60 -2.28 -5.33 0.13
N TYR A 61 -3.09 -5.64 1.16
CA TYR A 61 -2.57 -5.77 2.53
C TYR A 61 -1.53 -6.89 2.63
N PHE A 62 -1.88 -8.09 2.16
CA PHE A 62 -0.95 -9.22 2.14
C PHE A 62 0.30 -8.94 1.30
N GLN A 63 0.16 -8.28 0.15
CA GLN A 63 1.30 -7.89 -0.69
C GLN A 63 2.28 -6.98 0.06
N ILE A 64 1.78 -5.93 0.73
CA ILE A 64 2.63 -5.01 1.50
C ILE A 64 3.31 -5.75 2.66
N MET A 65 2.59 -6.58 3.41
CA MET A 65 3.21 -7.38 4.49
C MET A 65 4.30 -8.32 3.94
N THR A 66 4.09 -8.91 2.77
CA THR A 66 5.07 -9.79 2.13
C THR A 66 6.34 -9.02 1.81
N ILE A 67 6.21 -7.81 1.24
CA ILE A 67 7.36 -6.94 0.94
C ILE A 67 8.10 -6.53 2.22
N ILE A 68 7.37 -6.13 3.27
CA ILE A 68 7.97 -5.77 4.57
C ILE A 68 8.80 -6.94 5.12
N LYS A 69 8.26 -8.15 5.06
CA LYS A 69 8.97 -9.35 5.49
C LYS A 69 10.19 -9.65 4.61
N GLU A 70 10.04 -9.58 3.29
CA GLU A 70 11.14 -9.81 2.35
C GLU A 70 12.27 -8.78 2.47
N TRP A 71 11.97 -7.57 2.94
CA TRP A 71 12.95 -6.50 3.14
C TRP A 71 13.52 -6.47 4.56
N ASP A 72 13.16 -7.44 5.40
CA ASP A 72 13.60 -7.54 6.80
C ASP A 72 13.22 -6.33 7.66
N LEU A 73 12.10 -5.68 7.33
CA LEU A 73 11.59 -4.50 8.04
C LEU A 73 10.51 -4.86 9.06
N SER A 74 10.26 -6.14 9.33
CA SER A 74 9.12 -6.58 10.16
C SER A 74 9.11 -5.92 11.54
N GLU A 75 10.28 -5.72 12.13
CA GLU A 75 10.43 -5.06 13.43
C GLU A 75 10.16 -3.56 13.42
N GLU A 76 9.97 -2.93 12.26
CA GLU A 76 9.63 -1.51 12.14
C GLU A 76 8.12 -1.28 11.99
N PHE A 77 7.34 -2.34 11.78
CA PHE A 77 5.92 -2.23 11.45
C PHE A 77 5.00 -2.90 12.46
N ILE A 78 3.80 -2.32 12.62
CA ILE A 78 2.66 -2.93 13.30
C ILE A 78 1.56 -3.15 12.27
N CYS A 79 1.18 -4.40 12.05
CA CYS A 79 0.19 -4.79 11.05
C CYS A 79 -1.14 -5.16 11.73
N LEU A 80 -2.20 -4.39 11.47
CA LEU A 80 -3.52 -4.55 12.07
C LEU A 80 -4.57 -4.76 10.98
N PHE A 81 -5.22 -5.93 10.99
CA PHE A 81 -6.36 -6.19 10.11
C PHE A 81 -7.48 -6.90 10.88
N SER A 82 -8.19 -6.15 11.71
CA SER A 82 -9.30 -6.68 12.52
C SER A 82 -10.38 -5.63 12.77
N GLY A 83 -11.64 -6.03 12.61
CA GLY A 83 -12.79 -5.15 12.80
C GLY A 83 -12.71 -3.88 11.94
N SER A 84 -12.76 -2.72 12.60
CA SER A 84 -12.63 -1.40 11.98
C SER A 84 -11.19 -0.95 11.78
N LYS A 85 -10.20 -1.57 12.43
CA LYS A 85 -8.78 -1.22 12.32
C LYS A 85 -8.14 -2.04 11.19
N ARG A 86 -7.88 -1.37 10.07
CA ARG A 86 -7.24 -1.95 8.89
C ARG A 86 -6.08 -1.05 8.47
N GLU A 87 -4.94 -1.27 9.10
CA GLU A 87 -3.78 -0.39 9.00
C GLU A 87 -2.46 -1.17 9.02
N ILE A 88 -1.44 -0.62 8.36
CA ILE A 88 -0.03 -1.01 8.55
C ILE A 88 0.71 0.24 9.00
N TYR A 89 1.21 0.25 10.23
CA TYR A 89 1.81 1.41 10.89
C TYR A 89 3.33 1.28 10.93
N HIS A 90 4.03 2.30 10.44
CA HIS A 90 5.48 2.38 10.48
C HIS A 90 5.91 3.12 11.77
N LYS A 91 6.51 2.38 12.71
CA LYS A 91 6.87 2.90 14.04
C LYS A 91 7.82 4.10 14.00
N PRO A 92 8.87 4.12 13.16
CA PRO A 92 9.82 5.24 13.13
C PRO A 92 9.22 6.57 12.64
N THR A 93 8.36 6.56 11.61
CA THR A 93 7.80 7.80 11.05
C THR A 93 6.44 8.16 11.63
N GLY A 94 5.71 7.18 12.19
CA GLY A 94 4.33 7.33 12.62
C GLY A 94 3.31 7.30 11.48
N ASN A 95 3.75 7.16 10.22
CA ASN A 95 2.85 7.08 9.07
C ASN A 95 2.22 5.68 8.96
N ARG A 96 1.05 5.64 8.33
CA ARG A 96 0.32 4.38 8.14
C ARG A 96 -0.23 4.23 6.73
N PHE A 97 -0.28 2.98 6.28
CA PHE A 97 -1.26 2.57 5.30
C PHE A 97 -2.62 2.43 5.98
N VAL A 98 -3.66 3.00 5.39
CA VAL A 98 -5.06 2.81 5.81
C VAL A 98 -5.81 2.12 4.69
N PHE A 99 -6.53 1.03 4.99
CA PHE A 99 -7.20 0.20 3.98
C PHE A 99 -8.72 0.32 4.11
N ALA A 100 -9.38 0.82 3.05
CA ALA A 100 -10.82 1.03 3.05
C ALA A 100 -11.50 0.54 1.76
N GLY A 101 -12.72 0.02 1.91
CA GLY A 101 -13.59 -0.37 0.80
C GLY A 101 -14.56 0.74 0.43
N LEU A 102 -14.85 0.90 -0.87
CA LEU A 102 -15.84 1.86 -1.35
C LEU A 102 -17.29 1.40 -1.10
N ASP A 103 -17.49 0.14 -0.75
CA ASP A 103 -18.74 -0.48 -0.33
C ASP A 103 -19.23 -0.01 1.06
N ASP A 104 -18.37 0.67 1.83
CA ASP A 104 -18.71 1.29 3.11
C ASP A 104 -18.26 2.77 3.14
N PRO A 105 -18.98 3.67 2.45
CA PRO A 105 -18.57 5.07 2.28
C PRO A 105 -18.62 5.89 3.57
N ALA A 106 -19.29 5.41 4.61
CA ALA A 106 -19.34 6.08 5.91
C ALA A 106 -17.95 6.15 6.57
N LYS A 107 -17.07 5.18 6.30
CA LYS A 107 -15.70 5.12 6.82
C LYS A 107 -14.69 6.00 6.09
N LEU A 108 -15.06 6.57 4.93
CA LEU A 108 -14.16 7.39 4.10
C LEU A 108 -14.26 8.88 4.41
N LYS A 109 -15.32 9.30 5.10
CA LYS A 109 -15.65 10.71 5.36
C LYS A 109 -15.35 11.14 6.81
N SER A 110 -14.94 10.19 7.64
CA SER A 110 -14.63 10.35 9.06
C SER A 110 -13.14 10.47 9.31
#